data_AF-A0A7S1FQE2-F1
#
_entry.id   AF-A0A7S1FQE2-F1
#
_cell.length_a   1.000
_cell.length_b   1.000
_cell.length_c   1.000
_cell.angle_alpha   90.00
_cell.angle_beta   90.00
_cell.angle_gamma   90.00
#
_symmetry.space_group_name_H-M   'P 1'
#
loop_
_entity.id
_entity.type
_entity.pdbx_description
1 polymer ?
#
loop_
_entity_poly.entity_id
_entity_poly.type
_entity_poly.pdbx_seq_one_letter_code
_entity_poly.pdbx_strand_id
1 'polypeptide(L)'
;MAEWATAREGAPKMAALMDDGVDDARWRRAKIFASAPGTMMGHDATVLAAMREEGILYNLEDDSGEDLEEKETREKNQSCGMGLGGMATLRAILSYQGDLQRFVTKAKDASVSRPSRKRKHESTDTEDEDNAVEDDPYRSFWSGEGGLRLLANLYERAVAECPTSEQLWCSYVAHLLARAAPAAALRDVTARALRNAPYSVRLHSLRMRVCAEESPLSTDDETVLASLQETVEAGTAGGFLSPEAQAELYLEATRAVRRHLCRVALGPDYATDDPAPPAEGDEDREDRVADLAQDWRDLHDAAESHLKRYRA
;
A
#
# COMPACT_ATOMS: atom_id res chain seq x y z
N MET A 1 -36.62 15.32 -40.61
CA MET A 1 -35.18 15.14 -40.88
C MET A 1 -34.48 16.49 -40.97
N ALA A 2 -34.25 17.14 -39.84
CA ALA A 2 -33.28 18.22 -39.61
C ALA A 2 -33.55 18.85 -38.23
N GLU A 3 -33.15 18.19 -37.14
CA GLU A 3 -33.14 18.82 -35.79
C GLU A 3 -32.32 18.05 -34.74
N TRP A 4 -31.22 17.40 -35.14
CA TRP A 4 -30.34 16.63 -34.24
C TRP A 4 -28.85 17.03 -34.38
N ALA A 5 -28.57 18.33 -34.54
CA ALA A 5 -27.22 18.81 -34.85
C ALA A 5 -26.64 19.86 -33.88
N THR A 6 -27.26 20.14 -32.73
CA THR A 6 -26.82 21.25 -31.86
C THR A 6 -26.56 20.89 -30.38
N ALA A 7 -26.34 19.61 -30.05
CA ALA A 7 -26.07 19.20 -28.66
C ALA A 7 -24.61 18.74 -28.40
N ARG A 8 -23.63 19.16 -29.21
CA ARG A 8 -22.22 18.70 -29.10
C ARG A 8 -21.18 19.77 -28.78
N GLU A 9 -21.60 20.98 -28.42
CA GLU A 9 -20.70 22.05 -27.93
C GLU A 9 -20.84 22.19 -26.41
N GLY A 10 -20.23 21.27 -25.65
CA GLY A 10 -20.27 21.33 -24.18
C GLY A 10 -19.27 20.46 -23.44
N ALA A 11 -18.40 19.72 -24.12
CA ALA A 11 -17.46 18.79 -23.50
C ALA A 11 -15.97 19.26 -23.43
N PRO A 12 -15.66 20.50 -23.00
CA PRO A 12 -14.32 20.79 -22.49
C PRO A 12 -14.39 21.42 -21.08
N LYS A 13 -14.77 20.63 -20.07
CA LYS A 13 -14.58 21.00 -18.64
C LYS A 13 -14.15 19.84 -17.73
N MET A 14 -14.42 18.59 -18.11
CA MET A 14 -14.00 17.41 -17.31
C MET A 14 -12.48 17.17 -17.35
N ALA A 15 -11.80 17.49 -18.45
CA ALA A 15 -10.34 17.33 -18.54
C ALA A 15 -9.56 18.25 -17.58
N ALA A 16 -10.14 19.38 -17.17
CA ALA A 16 -9.55 20.28 -16.17
C ALA A 16 -9.74 19.78 -14.72
N LEU A 17 -10.61 18.79 -14.49
CA LEU A 17 -10.84 18.19 -13.17
C LEU A 17 -9.86 17.05 -12.85
N MET A 18 -9.01 16.65 -13.82
CA MET A 18 -8.17 15.45 -13.79
C MET A 18 -6.67 15.71 -13.57
N ASP A 19 -6.26 16.92 -13.19
CA ASP A 19 -4.83 17.23 -12.93
C ASP A 19 -4.37 16.72 -11.54
N ASP A 20 -4.53 15.41 -11.30
CA ASP A 20 -3.99 14.69 -10.13
C ASP A 20 -2.59 14.07 -10.46
N GLY A 21 -1.92 14.52 -11.54
CA GLY A 21 -0.66 13.98 -12.06
C GLY A 21 0.55 14.00 -11.09
N VAL A 22 0.34 14.52 -9.88
CA VAL A 22 1.35 14.57 -8.81
C VAL A 22 1.36 13.27 -7.99
N ASP A 23 0.23 12.57 -7.80
CA ASP A 23 0.14 11.48 -6.81
C ASP A 23 0.65 10.12 -7.32
N ASP A 24 0.42 9.79 -8.59
CA ASP A 24 0.95 8.54 -9.19
C ASP A 24 2.49 8.60 -9.33
N ALA A 25 3.02 9.79 -9.64
CA ALA A 25 4.46 10.05 -9.63
C ALA A 25 5.06 10.04 -8.21
N ARG A 26 4.30 10.40 -7.17
CA ARG A 26 4.73 10.35 -5.76
C ARG A 26 4.87 8.92 -5.26
N TRP A 27 3.99 8.01 -5.69
CA TRP A 27 4.15 6.58 -5.43
C TRP A 27 5.37 6.04 -6.18
N ARG A 28 5.53 6.32 -7.47
CA ARG A 28 6.76 5.92 -8.20
C ARG A 28 8.04 6.49 -7.55
N ARG A 29 7.99 7.64 -6.88
CA ARG A 29 9.08 8.18 -6.02
C ARG A 29 9.21 7.53 -4.65
N ALA A 30 8.18 6.88 -4.10
CA ALA A 30 8.31 6.07 -2.89
C ALA A 30 9.22 4.84 -3.10
N LYS A 31 9.39 4.36 -4.35
CA LYS A 31 10.47 3.43 -4.72
C LYS A 31 11.88 4.03 -4.59
N ILE A 32 12.02 5.36 -4.54
CA ILE A 32 13.31 6.07 -4.57
C ILE A 32 13.83 6.39 -3.16
N PHE A 33 13.00 6.35 -2.11
CA PHE A 33 13.47 6.64 -0.74
C PHE A 33 14.14 5.47 -0.01
N ALA A 34 14.33 4.32 -0.68
CA ALA A 34 15.11 3.20 -0.18
C ALA A 34 16.58 3.29 -0.64
N SER A 35 17.30 4.37 -0.29
CA SER A 35 18.75 4.40 -0.51
C SER A 35 19.53 5.27 0.49
N ALA A 36 20.30 4.62 1.34
CA ALA A 36 21.71 4.94 1.54
C ALA A 36 22.52 3.64 1.31
N PRO A 37 23.66 3.66 0.61
CA PRO A 37 24.45 2.47 0.33
C PRO A 37 25.43 2.20 1.48
N GLY A 38 25.46 0.97 1.98
CA GLY A 38 26.47 0.55 2.96
C GLY A 38 26.38 -0.93 3.32
N THR A 39 27.30 -1.71 2.74
CA THR A 39 27.91 -2.94 3.29
C THR A 39 26.98 -4.06 3.82
N MET A 40 26.59 -4.96 2.92
CA MET A 40 25.72 -6.15 3.12
C MET A 40 26.18 -7.22 4.15
N MET A 41 27.30 -7.06 4.86
CA MET A 41 27.87 -8.13 5.71
C MET A 41 27.96 -7.80 7.21
N GLY A 42 27.43 -6.65 7.65
CA GLY A 42 27.46 -6.22 9.06
C GLY A 42 26.11 -6.22 9.79
N HIS A 43 25.00 -6.41 9.08
CA HIS A 43 23.66 -6.17 9.62
C HIS A 43 23.09 -7.32 10.45
N ASP A 44 23.47 -8.57 10.18
CA ASP A 44 22.94 -9.72 10.95
C ASP A 44 23.35 -9.67 12.43
N ALA A 45 24.59 -9.29 12.74
CA ALA A 45 25.06 -9.18 14.12
C ALA A 45 24.37 -8.04 14.88
N THR A 46 24.08 -6.91 14.22
CA THR A 46 23.40 -5.76 14.84
C THR A 46 21.92 -6.02 15.04
N VAL A 47 21.26 -6.69 14.09
CA VAL A 47 19.86 -7.12 14.23
C VAL A 47 19.73 -8.15 15.35
N LEU A 48 20.60 -9.16 15.38
CA LEU A 48 20.61 -10.17 16.45
C LEU A 48 20.96 -9.58 17.82
N ALA A 49 21.89 -8.62 17.88
CA ALA A 49 22.21 -7.91 19.12
C ALA A 49 21.02 -7.10 19.64
N ALA A 50 20.36 -6.32 18.77
CA ALA A 50 19.15 -5.57 19.13
C ALA A 50 18.01 -6.48 19.58
N MET A 51 17.82 -7.62 18.92
CA MET A 51 16.79 -8.59 19.31
C MET A 51 17.11 -9.32 20.63
N ARG A 52 18.41 -9.48 20.99
CA ARG A 52 18.82 -9.99 22.31
C ARG A 52 18.66 -8.94 23.41
N GLU A 53 19.07 -7.70 23.14
CA GLU A 53 18.98 -6.57 24.07
C GLU A 53 17.52 -6.26 24.46
N GLU A 54 16.59 -6.45 23.52
CA GLU A 54 15.15 -6.27 23.75
C GLU A 54 14.49 -7.54 24.32
N GLY A 55 15.24 -8.62 24.59
CA GLY A 55 14.74 -9.86 25.19
C GLY A 55 13.84 -10.71 24.28
N ILE A 56 13.83 -10.44 22.98
CA ILE A 56 13.04 -11.18 21.98
C ILE A 56 13.67 -12.54 21.69
N LEU A 57 15.01 -12.60 21.72
CA LEU A 57 15.76 -13.84 21.74
C LEU A 57 16.12 -14.16 23.19
N TYR A 58 15.43 -15.11 23.79
CA TYR A 58 15.80 -15.63 25.11
C TYR A 58 17.22 -16.19 25.06
N ASN A 59 18.13 -15.62 25.85
CA ASN A 59 19.34 -16.34 26.25
C ASN A 59 18.88 -17.44 27.21
N LEU A 60 19.07 -18.70 26.83
CA LEU A 60 18.90 -19.86 27.72
C LEU A 60 20.04 -19.97 28.74
N GLU A 61 20.99 -19.04 28.73
CA GLU A 61 22.22 -19.09 29.51
C GLU A 61 22.46 -17.71 30.14
N ASP A 62 22.73 -17.73 31.45
CA ASP A 62 23.19 -16.66 32.35
C ASP A 62 22.16 -15.79 33.09
N ASP A 63 21.81 -16.32 34.27
CA ASP A 63 21.15 -15.66 35.40
C ASP A 63 22.24 -15.06 36.33
N SER A 64 23.05 -14.13 35.82
CA SER A 64 24.09 -13.44 36.61
C SER A 64 23.82 -11.94 36.70
N GLY A 65 23.24 -11.54 37.83
CA GLY A 65 22.98 -10.18 38.34
C GLY A 65 23.49 -8.99 37.50
N GLU A 66 22.58 -8.36 36.76
CA GLU A 66 22.81 -7.06 36.10
C GLU A 66 22.59 -5.88 37.06
N ASP A 67 23.50 -4.91 36.96
CA ASP A 67 23.58 -3.68 37.72
C ASP A 67 22.44 -2.70 37.41
N LEU A 68 21.95 -2.00 38.45
CA LEU A 68 20.76 -1.14 38.42
C LEU A 68 20.84 0.10 37.49
N GLU A 69 22.02 0.52 37.04
CA GLU A 69 22.18 1.70 36.17
C GLU A 69 21.77 1.44 34.70
N GLU A 70 21.83 0.19 34.23
CA GLU A 70 21.45 -0.16 32.85
C GLU A 70 19.92 -0.21 32.65
N LYS A 71 19.16 -0.17 33.75
CA LYS A 71 17.69 -0.15 33.73
C LYS A 71 17.13 1.21 33.31
N GLU A 72 17.82 2.31 33.62
CA GLU A 72 17.32 3.68 33.40
C GLU A 72 17.47 4.14 31.93
N THR A 73 18.43 3.60 31.19
CA THR A 73 18.55 3.81 29.73
C THR A 73 17.52 3.01 28.95
N ARG A 74 17.11 1.84 29.45
CA ARG A 74 16.09 0.98 28.86
C ARG A 74 14.70 1.63 28.88
N GLU A 75 14.35 2.35 29.93
CA GLU A 75 13.05 3.04 30.06
C GLU A 75 12.87 4.20 29.07
N LYS A 76 13.95 4.89 28.65
CA LYS A 76 13.86 6.02 27.70
C LYS A 76 13.60 5.59 26.25
N ASN A 77 13.83 4.32 25.91
CA ASN A 77 13.64 3.79 24.56
C ASN A 77 12.28 3.09 24.36
N GLN A 78 11.47 2.95 25.40
CA GLN A 78 10.15 2.30 25.37
C GLN A 78 8.99 3.23 24.98
N SER A 79 9.23 4.26 24.17
CA SER A 79 8.15 5.14 23.69
C SER A 79 7.19 4.46 22.71
N CYS A 80 7.51 3.25 22.25
CA CYS A 80 6.60 2.37 21.53
C CYS A 80 5.76 1.57 22.53
N GLY A 81 4.65 2.15 22.98
CA GLY A 81 3.68 1.44 23.79
C GLY A 81 3.16 0.17 23.09
N MET A 82 3.38 -0.96 23.76
CA MET A 82 2.78 -2.28 23.54
C MET A 82 3.13 -3.01 22.23
N GLY A 83 4.27 -3.69 22.32
CA GLY A 83 4.80 -4.76 21.47
C GLY A 83 6.16 -5.16 22.06
N LEU A 84 6.56 -6.43 22.06
CA LEU A 84 7.78 -6.90 22.74
C LEU A 84 9.09 -6.34 22.14
N GLY A 85 9.02 -5.51 21.10
CA GLY A 85 10.16 -4.82 20.52
C GLY A 85 10.07 -3.30 20.62
N GLY A 86 11.06 -2.69 21.26
CA GLY A 86 11.28 -1.24 21.18
C GLY A 86 11.67 -0.76 19.78
N MET A 87 12.02 0.53 19.66
CA MET A 87 12.45 1.16 18.40
C MET A 87 13.65 0.46 17.73
N ALA A 88 14.47 -0.27 18.49
CA ALA A 88 15.60 -1.04 17.95
C ALA A 88 15.09 -2.23 17.12
N THR A 89 14.15 -3.02 17.66
CA THR A 89 13.50 -4.13 16.97
C THR A 89 12.79 -3.66 15.71
N LEU A 90 12.03 -2.57 15.78
CA LEU A 90 11.35 -2.04 14.60
C LEU A 90 12.37 -1.67 13.50
N ARG A 91 13.46 -0.99 13.85
CA ARG A 91 14.53 -0.64 12.89
C ARG A 91 15.19 -1.87 12.28
N ALA A 92 15.47 -2.88 13.10
CA ALA A 92 16.04 -4.15 12.65
C ALA A 92 15.11 -4.86 11.65
N ILE A 93 13.82 -4.95 11.98
CA ILE A 93 12.79 -5.53 11.11
C ILE A 93 12.68 -4.75 9.79
N LEU A 94 12.59 -3.42 9.84
CA LEU A 94 12.48 -2.58 8.65
C LEU A 94 13.74 -2.67 7.76
N SER A 95 14.93 -2.76 8.36
CA SER A 95 16.19 -2.98 7.64
C SER A 95 16.16 -4.33 6.92
N TYR A 96 15.87 -5.41 7.66
CA TYR A 96 15.80 -6.76 7.12
C TYR A 96 14.74 -6.87 6.01
N GLN A 97 13.57 -6.26 6.20
CA GLN A 97 12.51 -6.17 5.18
C GLN A 97 13.03 -5.49 3.90
N GLY A 98 13.75 -4.36 4.03
CA GLY A 98 14.32 -3.63 2.90
C GLY A 98 15.35 -4.47 2.14
N ASP A 99 16.21 -5.19 2.86
CA ASP A 99 17.19 -6.11 2.25
C ASP A 99 16.51 -7.25 1.51
N LEU A 100 15.49 -7.86 2.13
CA LEU A 100 14.73 -8.96 1.53
C LEU A 100 13.99 -8.52 0.27
N GLN A 101 13.35 -7.34 0.29
CA GLN A 101 12.69 -6.77 -0.87
C GLN A 101 13.68 -6.52 -2.01
N ARG A 102 14.84 -5.92 -1.72
CA ARG A 102 15.90 -5.68 -2.71
C ARG A 102 16.41 -6.99 -3.31
N PHE A 103 16.51 -8.04 -2.51
CA PHE A 103 16.92 -9.36 -2.97
C PHE A 103 15.87 -9.95 -3.93
N VAL A 104 14.59 -9.92 -3.56
CA VAL A 104 13.48 -10.41 -4.39
C VAL A 104 13.37 -9.64 -5.70
N THR A 105 13.48 -8.31 -5.68
CA THR A 105 13.43 -7.50 -6.92
C THR A 105 14.61 -7.81 -7.82
N LYS A 106 15.84 -7.89 -7.27
CA LYS A 106 17.03 -8.24 -8.05
C LYS A 106 16.93 -9.64 -8.67
N ALA A 107 16.38 -10.62 -7.92
CA ALA A 107 16.14 -11.96 -8.45
C ALA A 107 15.14 -11.96 -9.61
N LYS A 108 14.06 -11.18 -9.49
CA LYS A 108 13.06 -11.00 -10.56
C LYS A 108 13.66 -10.31 -11.79
N ASP A 109 14.36 -9.20 -11.62
CA ASP A 109 14.97 -8.45 -12.73
C ASP A 109 15.99 -9.32 -13.48
N ALA A 110 16.78 -10.10 -12.73
CA ALA A 110 17.72 -11.02 -13.32
C ALA A 110 16.99 -12.10 -14.14
N SER A 111 15.84 -12.62 -13.68
CA SER A 111 15.06 -13.62 -14.43
C SER A 111 14.48 -13.08 -15.74
N VAL A 112 14.07 -11.81 -15.77
CA VAL A 112 13.51 -11.14 -16.95
C VAL A 112 14.61 -10.76 -17.95
N SER A 113 15.80 -10.39 -17.47
CA SER A 113 16.89 -9.89 -18.31
C SER A 113 17.67 -10.96 -19.08
N ARG A 114 17.34 -12.27 -19.01
CA ARG A 114 17.96 -13.26 -19.91
C ARG A 114 17.40 -13.01 -21.31
N PRO A 115 18.16 -12.37 -22.23
CA PRO A 115 17.68 -12.19 -23.59
C PRO A 115 17.57 -13.60 -24.15
N SER A 116 16.41 -13.96 -24.66
CA SER A 116 16.23 -15.17 -25.46
C SER A 116 17.24 -15.08 -26.60
N ARG A 117 18.44 -15.64 -26.41
CA ARG A 117 19.48 -15.76 -27.42
C ARG A 117 18.85 -16.62 -28.49
N LYS A 118 18.19 -15.98 -29.46
CA LYS A 118 17.85 -16.58 -30.74
C LYS A 118 19.20 -17.00 -31.30
N ARG A 119 19.54 -18.29 -31.11
CA ARG A 119 20.69 -18.96 -31.70
C ARG A 119 20.55 -18.73 -33.20
N LYS A 120 21.19 -17.69 -33.72
CA LYS A 120 21.44 -17.54 -35.13
C LYS A 120 22.50 -18.58 -35.43
N HIS A 121 22.05 -19.66 -36.04
CA HIS A 121 22.85 -20.84 -36.37
C HIS A 121 23.92 -20.41 -37.39
N GLU A 122 25.10 -20.04 -36.91
CA GLU A 122 26.28 -19.81 -37.73
C GLU A 122 27.30 -20.86 -37.28
N SER A 123 27.56 -21.79 -38.19
CA SER A 123 28.35 -22.99 -37.98
C SER A 123 29.82 -22.62 -37.82
N THR A 124 30.28 -22.54 -36.57
CA THR A 124 31.70 -22.53 -36.25
C THR A 124 31.91 -23.55 -35.14
N ASP A 125 32.59 -24.64 -35.49
CA ASP A 125 33.07 -25.68 -34.57
C ASP A 125 34.05 -25.04 -33.58
N THR A 126 33.54 -24.54 -32.46
CA THR A 126 34.32 -24.36 -31.24
C THR A 126 33.68 -25.23 -30.17
N GLU A 127 34.49 -26.14 -29.62
CA GLU A 127 34.20 -26.99 -28.48
C GLU A 127 34.00 -26.12 -27.23
N ASP A 128 32.94 -25.31 -27.22
CA ASP A 128 32.56 -24.49 -26.09
C ASP A 128 31.83 -25.38 -25.09
N GLU A 129 32.62 -25.92 -24.16
CA GLU A 129 32.19 -26.65 -22.98
C GLU A 129 30.88 -26.08 -22.42
N ASP A 130 29.92 -26.98 -22.28
CA ASP A 130 28.61 -26.81 -21.69
C ASP A 130 28.71 -26.12 -20.31
N ASN A 131 28.81 -24.80 -20.31
CA ASN A 131 28.40 -23.96 -19.18
C ASN A 131 26.87 -23.95 -19.17
N ALA A 132 26.28 -25.14 -18.95
CA ALA A 132 24.96 -25.27 -18.37
C ALA A 132 25.05 -24.57 -17.03
N VAL A 133 24.74 -23.27 -17.02
CA VAL A 133 24.55 -22.49 -15.80
C VAL A 133 23.46 -23.22 -15.04
N GLU A 134 23.86 -24.08 -14.10
CA GLU A 134 22.99 -24.78 -13.18
C GLU A 134 21.95 -23.76 -12.70
N ASP A 135 20.68 -24.09 -12.91
CA ASP A 135 19.58 -23.26 -12.46
C ASP A 135 19.71 -23.15 -10.94
N ASP A 136 20.28 -22.04 -10.48
CA ASP A 136 20.50 -21.75 -9.08
C ASP A 136 19.16 -21.87 -8.34
N PRO A 137 18.98 -22.92 -7.52
CA PRO A 137 17.69 -23.19 -6.88
C PRO A 137 17.29 -22.05 -5.96
N TYR A 138 18.25 -21.30 -5.40
CA TYR A 138 17.97 -20.13 -4.59
C TYR A 138 17.34 -19.02 -5.41
N ARG A 139 17.87 -18.74 -6.61
CA ARG A 139 17.31 -17.71 -7.48
C ARG A 139 15.85 -18.02 -7.84
N SER A 140 15.55 -19.28 -8.16
CA SER A 140 14.17 -19.71 -8.45
C SER A 140 13.22 -19.52 -7.26
N PHE A 141 13.69 -19.82 -6.04
CA PHE A 141 12.94 -19.64 -4.80
C PHE A 141 12.60 -18.17 -4.57
N TRP A 142 13.59 -17.27 -4.74
CA TRP A 142 13.43 -15.84 -4.50
C TRP A 142 12.64 -15.11 -5.59
N SER A 143 12.70 -15.58 -6.84
CA SER A 143 11.85 -15.06 -7.93
C SER A 143 10.43 -15.60 -7.89
N GLY A 144 10.21 -16.76 -7.27
CA GLY A 144 8.93 -17.46 -7.22
C GLY A 144 8.07 -17.15 -5.99
N GLU A 145 7.06 -18.01 -5.78
CA GLU A 145 6.09 -17.88 -4.69
C GLU A 145 6.72 -18.08 -3.30
N GLY A 146 7.87 -18.79 -3.23
CA GLY A 146 8.58 -19.07 -1.99
C GLY A 146 9.08 -17.82 -1.27
N GLY A 147 9.89 -17.00 -1.94
CA GLY A 147 10.41 -15.74 -1.37
C GLY A 147 9.31 -14.73 -1.06
N LEU A 148 8.27 -14.73 -1.91
CA LEU A 148 7.07 -13.95 -1.75
C LEU A 148 6.27 -14.32 -0.48
N ARG A 149 6.06 -15.62 -0.22
CA ARG A 149 5.42 -16.13 1.01
C ARG A 149 6.27 -15.83 2.25
N LEU A 150 7.59 -15.96 2.14
CA LEU A 150 8.50 -15.61 3.24
C LEU A 150 8.37 -14.13 3.63
N LEU A 151 8.28 -13.24 2.65
CA LEU A 151 8.11 -11.81 2.90
C LEU A 151 6.75 -11.49 3.55
N ALA A 152 5.67 -12.16 3.14
CA ALA A 152 4.36 -12.03 3.80
C ALA A 152 4.40 -12.52 5.27
N ASN A 153 5.03 -13.66 5.53
CA ASN A 153 5.21 -14.19 6.88
C ASN A 153 6.07 -13.24 7.75
N LEU A 154 7.09 -12.61 7.17
CA LEU A 154 7.89 -11.61 7.85
C LEU A 154 7.03 -10.41 8.27
N TYR A 155 6.16 -9.91 7.39
CA TYR A 155 5.24 -8.83 7.75
C TYR A 155 4.28 -9.22 8.87
N GLU A 156 3.65 -10.41 8.79
CA GLU A 156 2.74 -10.87 9.86
C GLU A 156 3.42 -10.94 11.22
N ARG A 157 4.66 -11.44 11.27
CA ARG A 157 5.45 -11.45 12.51
C ARG A 157 5.80 -10.03 12.96
N ALA A 158 6.27 -9.21 12.02
CA ALA A 158 6.66 -7.85 12.31
C ALA A 158 5.51 -7.02 12.91
N VAL A 159 4.30 -7.13 12.35
CA VAL A 159 3.14 -6.39 12.85
C VAL A 159 2.57 -6.97 14.13
N ALA A 160 2.84 -8.24 14.43
CA ALA A 160 2.55 -8.81 15.74
C ALA A 160 3.50 -8.25 16.82
N GLU A 161 4.76 -8.03 16.50
CA GLU A 161 5.77 -7.48 17.41
C GLU A 161 5.68 -5.95 17.56
N CYS A 162 5.31 -5.24 16.48
CA CYS A 162 5.22 -3.78 16.44
C CYS A 162 3.85 -3.32 15.89
N PRO A 163 2.73 -3.65 16.57
CA PRO A 163 1.38 -3.42 16.04
C PRO A 163 1.02 -1.95 15.90
N THR A 164 1.70 -1.03 16.57
CA THR A 164 1.43 0.42 16.45
C THR A 164 2.25 1.08 15.33
N SER A 165 3.16 0.37 14.67
CA SER A 165 4.01 0.97 13.64
C SER A 165 3.24 1.24 12.33
N GLU A 166 2.82 2.50 12.12
CA GLU A 166 2.19 2.94 10.87
C GLU A 166 3.00 2.54 9.63
N GLN A 167 4.31 2.80 9.65
CA GLN A 167 5.19 2.59 8.52
C GLN A 167 5.24 1.12 8.11
N LEU A 168 5.19 0.23 9.09
CA LEU A 168 5.20 -1.21 8.87
C LEU A 168 3.89 -1.67 8.24
N TRP A 169 2.74 -1.23 8.76
CA TRP A 169 1.43 -1.52 8.16
C TRP A 169 1.30 -0.99 6.74
N CYS A 170 1.74 0.26 6.49
CA CYS A 170 1.74 0.85 5.16
C CYS A 170 2.57 0.01 4.18
N SER A 171 3.75 -0.43 4.63
CA SER A 171 4.64 -1.29 3.83
C SER A 171 4.02 -2.66 3.57
N TYR A 172 3.33 -3.22 4.57
CA TYR A 172 2.67 -4.51 4.43
C TYR A 172 1.52 -4.45 3.42
N VAL A 173 0.61 -3.48 3.55
CA VAL A 173 -0.49 -3.31 2.61
C VAL A 173 0.02 -3.00 1.20
N ALA A 174 1.06 -2.16 1.06
CA ALA A 174 1.70 -1.92 -0.22
C ALA A 174 2.27 -3.19 -0.86
N HIS A 175 2.87 -4.08 -0.05
CA HIS A 175 3.35 -5.38 -0.51
C HIS A 175 2.20 -6.25 -1.02
N LEU A 176 1.07 -6.29 -0.31
CA LEU A 176 -0.12 -7.05 -0.72
C LEU A 176 -0.74 -6.51 -2.02
N LEU A 177 -0.84 -5.18 -2.15
CA LEU A 177 -1.32 -4.51 -3.37
C LEU A 177 -0.42 -4.82 -4.57
N ALA A 178 0.90 -4.72 -4.40
CA ALA A 178 1.87 -5.03 -5.47
C ALA A 178 1.81 -6.49 -5.95
N ARG A 179 1.17 -7.36 -5.17
CA ARG A 179 0.97 -8.77 -5.48
C ARG A 179 -0.41 -9.09 -6.02
N ALA A 180 -1.28 -8.10 -6.17
CA ALA A 180 -2.70 -8.30 -6.46
C ALA A 180 -3.31 -9.33 -5.49
N ALA A 181 -3.01 -9.19 -4.19
CA ALA A 181 -3.58 -10.06 -3.16
C ALA A 181 -5.12 -10.00 -3.22
N PRO A 182 -5.82 -11.08 -2.82
CA PRO A 182 -7.27 -11.08 -2.80
C PRO A 182 -7.83 -9.94 -1.97
N ALA A 183 -8.91 -9.31 -2.44
CA ALA A 183 -9.60 -8.21 -1.78
C ALA A 183 -9.91 -8.48 -0.28
N ALA A 184 -10.39 -9.69 0.02
CA ALA A 184 -10.64 -10.10 1.41
C ALA A 184 -9.39 -9.97 2.31
N ALA A 185 -8.22 -10.37 1.83
CA ALA A 185 -6.98 -10.28 2.61
C ALA A 185 -6.53 -8.82 2.83
N LEU A 186 -6.70 -7.97 1.81
CA LEU A 186 -6.39 -6.54 1.91
C LEU A 186 -7.33 -5.83 2.90
N ARG A 187 -8.63 -6.12 2.87
CA ARG A 187 -9.61 -5.62 3.85
C ARG A 187 -9.27 -6.06 5.26
N ASP A 188 -8.94 -7.34 5.46
CA ASP A 188 -8.60 -7.87 6.78
C ASP A 188 -7.33 -7.21 7.35
N VAL A 189 -6.30 -7.03 6.52
CA VAL A 189 -5.03 -6.42 6.94
C VAL A 189 -5.20 -4.94 7.21
N THR A 190 -5.92 -4.20 6.36
CA THR A 190 -6.19 -2.76 6.59
C THR A 190 -7.08 -2.54 7.81
N ALA A 191 -8.08 -3.40 8.06
CA ALA A 191 -8.90 -3.37 9.28
C ALA A 191 -8.04 -3.56 10.55
N ARG A 192 -7.14 -4.55 10.55
CA ARG A 192 -6.19 -4.75 11.66
C ARG A 192 -5.26 -3.54 11.83
N ALA A 193 -4.76 -2.99 10.73
CA ALA A 193 -3.89 -1.82 10.77
C ALA A 193 -4.58 -0.62 11.44
N LEU A 194 -5.82 -0.32 11.08
CA LEU A 194 -6.59 0.77 11.67
C LEU A 194 -6.93 0.53 13.14
N ARG A 195 -7.23 -0.70 13.53
CA ARG A 195 -7.46 -1.04 14.93
C ARG A 195 -6.22 -0.79 15.79
N ASN A 196 -5.03 -1.12 15.29
CA ASN A 196 -3.80 -0.99 16.06
C ASN A 196 -3.12 0.39 15.94
N ALA A 197 -3.35 1.12 14.84
CA ALA A 197 -2.80 2.46 14.59
C ALA A 197 -3.90 3.44 14.11
N PRO A 198 -4.93 3.71 14.95
CA PRO A 198 -6.09 4.51 14.57
C PRO A 198 -5.77 5.99 14.32
N TYR A 199 -4.63 6.47 14.82
CA TYR A 199 -4.11 7.83 14.64
C TYR A 199 -3.50 8.08 13.25
N SER A 200 -3.39 7.06 12.40
CA SER A 200 -2.74 7.19 11.11
C SER A 200 -3.72 7.58 10.00
N VAL A 201 -3.73 8.86 9.62
CA VAL A 201 -4.46 9.35 8.42
C VAL A 201 -4.08 8.54 7.20
N ARG A 202 -2.79 8.22 7.06
CA ARG A 202 -2.25 7.49 5.92
C ARG A 202 -2.86 6.09 5.79
N LEU A 203 -3.04 5.36 6.89
CA LEU A 203 -3.67 4.04 6.86
C LEU A 203 -5.16 4.13 6.52
N HIS A 204 -5.86 5.16 7.00
CA HIS A 204 -7.27 5.38 6.61
C HIS A 204 -7.39 5.70 5.12
N SER A 205 -6.55 6.60 4.61
CA SER A 205 -6.46 6.91 3.17
C SER A 205 -6.14 5.67 2.33
N LEU A 206 -5.26 4.80 2.83
CA LEU A 206 -4.91 3.54 2.18
C LEU A 206 -6.10 2.58 2.13
N ARG A 207 -6.86 2.44 3.23
CA ARG A 207 -8.09 1.64 3.26
C ARG A 207 -9.11 2.16 2.25
N MET A 208 -9.34 3.48 2.18
CA MET A 208 -10.26 4.05 1.19
C MET A 208 -9.87 3.75 -0.25
N ARG A 209 -8.56 3.80 -0.55
CA ARG A 209 -8.05 3.42 -1.88
C ARG A 209 -8.29 1.95 -2.17
N VAL A 210 -8.00 1.07 -1.21
CA VAL A 210 -8.28 -0.36 -1.32
C VAL A 210 -9.78 -0.61 -1.59
N CYS A 211 -10.68 -0.03 -0.79
CA CYS A 211 -12.13 -0.17 -0.99
C CYS A 211 -12.58 0.35 -2.35
N ALA A 212 -12.03 1.47 -2.82
CA ALA A 212 -12.31 1.97 -4.15
C ALA A 212 -11.79 1.00 -5.23
N GLU A 213 -10.53 0.56 -5.15
CA GLU A 213 -9.86 -0.26 -6.17
C GLU A 213 -10.32 -1.72 -6.22
N GLU A 214 -10.88 -2.28 -5.15
CA GLU A 214 -11.38 -3.67 -5.09
C GLU A 214 -12.68 -3.89 -5.89
N SER A 215 -13.33 -2.82 -6.37
CA SER A 215 -14.65 -2.88 -7.01
C SER A 215 -14.70 -2.72 -8.54
N PRO A 216 -13.77 -3.25 -9.37
CA PRO A 216 -14.00 -3.29 -10.81
C PRO A 216 -15.02 -4.39 -11.20
N LEU A 217 -15.33 -5.32 -10.30
CA LEU A 217 -16.22 -6.48 -10.54
C LEU A 217 -17.35 -6.63 -9.52
N SER A 218 -17.33 -5.86 -8.43
CA SER A 218 -18.42 -5.83 -7.45
C SER A 218 -19.52 -4.92 -7.97
N THR A 219 -20.73 -5.48 -8.12
CA THR A 219 -21.92 -4.78 -8.63
C THR A 219 -22.57 -3.86 -7.59
N ASP A 220 -22.02 -3.82 -6.37
CA ASP A 220 -22.65 -3.20 -5.21
C ASP A 220 -21.94 -1.88 -4.83
N ASP A 221 -22.35 -0.81 -5.49
CA ASP A 221 -21.89 0.56 -5.24
C ASP A 221 -22.17 1.00 -3.79
N GLU A 222 -23.29 0.54 -3.21
CA GLU A 222 -23.67 0.86 -1.82
C GLU A 222 -22.65 0.31 -0.83
N THR A 223 -22.16 -0.91 -1.05
CA THR A 223 -21.11 -1.51 -0.19
C THR A 223 -19.82 -0.69 -0.21
N VAL A 224 -19.42 -0.13 -1.37
CA VAL A 224 -18.22 0.71 -1.47
C VAL A 224 -18.39 2.00 -0.67
N LEU A 225 -19.52 2.69 -0.85
CA LEU A 225 -19.82 3.93 -0.12
C LEU A 225 -19.93 3.70 1.38
N ALA A 226 -20.64 2.64 1.80
CA ALA A 226 -20.76 2.26 3.19
C ALA A 226 -19.38 1.99 3.82
N SER A 227 -18.49 1.32 3.09
CA SER A 227 -17.13 1.06 3.57
C SER A 227 -16.26 2.33 3.64
N LEU A 228 -16.43 3.28 2.72
CA LEU A 228 -15.76 4.58 2.77
C LEU A 228 -16.25 5.40 3.97
N GLN A 229 -17.57 5.45 4.18
CA GLN A 229 -18.19 6.13 5.30
C GLN A 229 -17.75 5.52 6.64
N GLU A 230 -17.78 4.19 6.78
CA GLU A 230 -17.28 3.49 7.96
C GLU A 230 -15.82 3.88 8.27
N THR A 231 -14.98 4.01 7.23
CA THR A 231 -13.57 4.39 7.40
C THR A 231 -13.43 5.84 7.88
N VAL A 232 -14.22 6.78 7.34
CA VAL A 232 -14.25 8.17 7.81
C VAL A 232 -14.73 8.25 9.25
N GLU A 233 -15.81 7.56 9.58
CA GLU A 233 -16.39 7.52 10.92
C GLU A 233 -15.40 6.92 11.93
N ALA A 234 -14.72 5.82 11.58
CA ALA A 234 -13.70 5.22 12.44
C ALA A 234 -12.54 6.18 12.72
N GLY A 235 -12.09 6.95 11.73
CA GLY A 235 -11.02 7.93 11.90
C GLY A 235 -11.43 9.17 12.72
N THR A 236 -12.69 9.57 12.64
CA THR A 236 -13.21 10.80 13.29
C THR A 236 -13.77 10.54 14.69
N ALA A 237 -14.46 9.42 14.92
CA ALA A 237 -15.14 9.12 16.18
C ALA A 237 -14.19 8.83 17.35
N GLY A 238 -13.00 8.30 17.08
CA GLY A 238 -12.05 7.89 18.12
C GLY A 238 -11.28 9.03 18.78
N GLY A 239 -11.34 10.26 18.25
CA GLY A 239 -10.56 11.40 18.75
C GLY A 239 -9.04 11.24 18.62
N PHE A 240 -8.56 10.23 17.88
CA PHE A 240 -7.13 9.96 17.67
C PHE A 240 -6.49 10.89 16.63
N LEU A 241 -7.29 11.39 15.68
CA LEU A 241 -6.83 12.28 14.62
C LEU A 241 -6.99 13.74 15.03
N SER A 242 -5.99 14.57 14.70
CA SER A 242 -6.11 16.02 14.81
C SER A 242 -7.18 16.56 13.85
N PRO A 243 -7.74 17.76 14.08
CA PRO A 243 -8.72 18.35 13.18
C PRO A 243 -8.24 18.48 11.72
N GLU A 244 -6.96 18.78 11.52
CA GLU A 244 -6.33 18.86 10.20
C GLU A 244 -6.26 17.49 9.53
N ALA A 245 -5.87 16.47 10.30
CA ALA A 245 -5.86 15.08 9.89
C ALA A 245 -7.28 14.56 9.52
N GLN A 246 -8.30 14.97 10.27
CA GLN A 246 -9.70 14.67 9.95
C GLN A 246 -10.14 15.35 8.64
N ALA A 247 -9.77 16.62 8.43
CA ALA A 247 -10.08 17.32 7.18
C ALA A 247 -9.38 16.67 5.97
N GLU A 248 -8.12 16.24 6.12
CA GLU A 248 -7.40 15.48 5.10
C GLU A 248 -8.11 14.15 4.79
N LEU A 249 -8.62 13.48 5.82
CA LEU A 249 -9.38 12.24 5.68
C LEU A 249 -10.68 12.43 4.88
N TYR A 250 -11.45 13.49 5.16
CA TYR A 250 -12.64 13.82 4.38
C TYR A 250 -12.30 14.14 2.92
N LEU A 251 -11.22 14.89 2.67
CA LEU A 251 -10.79 15.18 1.29
C LEU A 251 -10.38 13.91 0.53
N GLU A 252 -9.71 12.95 1.20
CA GLU A 252 -9.40 11.68 0.56
C GLU A 252 -10.65 10.84 0.29
N ALA A 253 -11.65 10.87 1.18
CA ALA A 253 -12.94 10.23 0.96
C ALA A 253 -13.65 10.83 -0.27
N THR A 254 -13.68 12.17 -0.38
CA THR A 254 -14.19 12.89 -1.55
C THR A 254 -13.47 12.47 -2.83
N ARG A 255 -12.13 12.33 -2.80
CA ARG A 255 -11.36 11.82 -3.95
C ARG A 255 -11.69 10.37 -4.27
N ALA A 256 -11.88 9.52 -3.27
CA ALA A 256 -12.23 8.11 -3.45
C ALA A 256 -13.62 7.95 -4.09
N VAL A 257 -14.63 8.69 -3.60
CA VAL A 257 -15.97 8.74 -4.20
C VAL A 257 -15.90 9.27 -5.63
N ARG A 258 -15.15 10.35 -5.87
CA ARG A 258 -14.95 10.88 -7.24
C ARG A 258 -14.34 9.83 -8.17
N ARG A 259 -13.30 9.10 -7.73
CA ARG A 259 -12.68 8.01 -8.52
C ARG A 259 -13.65 6.86 -8.77
N HIS A 260 -14.54 6.56 -7.82
CA HIS A 260 -15.61 5.57 -7.98
C HIS A 260 -16.64 6.03 -9.01
N LEU A 261 -17.18 7.23 -8.84
CA LEU A 261 -18.07 7.92 -9.77
C LEU A 261 -17.55 7.91 -11.21
N CYS A 262 -16.29 8.32 -11.41
CA CYS A 262 -15.70 8.32 -12.75
C CYS A 262 -15.68 6.92 -13.36
N ARG A 263 -15.42 5.87 -12.57
CA ARG A 263 -15.43 4.49 -13.08
C ARG A 263 -16.84 4.01 -13.40
N VAL A 264 -17.83 4.30 -12.56
CA VAL A 264 -19.24 3.96 -12.84
C VAL A 264 -19.75 4.72 -14.07
N ALA A 265 -19.49 6.03 -14.15
CA ALA A 265 -19.97 6.91 -15.21
C ALA A 265 -19.25 6.73 -16.55
N LEU A 266 -17.98 6.30 -16.56
CA LEU A 266 -17.19 6.15 -17.79
C LEU A 266 -16.95 4.67 -18.18
N GLY A 267 -17.22 3.74 -17.26
CA GLY A 267 -16.99 2.31 -17.45
C GLY A 267 -15.58 1.89 -17.01
N PRO A 268 -15.35 0.59 -16.73
CA PRO A 268 -14.05 0.07 -16.31
C PRO A 268 -12.98 0.25 -17.40
N ASP A 269 -13.40 0.27 -18.66
CA ASP A 269 -12.52 0.34 -19.83
C ASP A 269 -12.13 1.77 -20.22
N TYR A 270 -12.62 2.81 -19.55
CA TYR A 270 -12.21 4.19 -19.85
C TYR A 270 -10.72 4.45 -19.58
N ALA A 271 -10.06 3.58 -18.81
CA ALA A 271 -8.61 3.61 -18.64
C ALA A 271 -7.85 3.06 -19.86
N THR A 272 -8.53 2.45 -20.84
CA THR A 272 -7.95 2.01 -22.11
C THR A 272 -8.19 3.07 -23.18
N ASP A 273 -7.19 3.29 -24.05
CA ASP A 273 -7.18 4.40 -25.04
C ASP A 273 -8.32 4.38 -26.07
N ASP A 274 -9.22 3.38 -26.05
CA ASP A 274 -10.30 3.21 -27.00
C ASP A 274 -11.61 2.80 -26.28
N PRO A 275 -12.31 3.74 -25.62
CA PRO A 275 -13.52 3.44 -24.86
C PRO A 275 -14.64 3.02 -25.82
N ALA A 276 -15.18 1.81 -25.61
CA ALA A 276 -16.37 1.36 -26.31
C ALA A 276 -17.54 2.35 -26.05
N PRO A 277 -18.38 2.65 -27.06
CA PRO A 277 -19.54 3.51 -26.85
C PRO A 277 -20.46 2.90 -25.78
N PRO A 278 -21.05 3.73 -24.90
CA PRO A 278 -21.96 3.27 -23.87
C PRO A 278 -23.11 2.50 -24.53
N ALA A 279 -23.46 1.34 -23.96
CA ALA A 279 -24.59 0.56 -24.42
C ALA A 279 -25.89 1.40 -24.31
N GLU A 280 -26.66 1.49 -25.39
CA GLU A 280 -27.96 2.16 -25.38
C GLU A 280 -28.92 1.39 -24.45
N GLY A 281 -29.36 2.02 -23.36
CA GLY A 281 -30.37 1.45 -22.45
C GLY A 281 -30.11 1.56 -20.94
N ASP A 282 -29.07 2.26 -20.50
CA ASP A 282 -28.65 2.31 -19.10
C ASP A 282 -29.31 3.48 -18.32
N GLU A 283 -30.64 3.57 -18.31
CA GLU A 283 -31.37 4.57 -17.49
C GLU A 283 -30.98 4.48 -16.01
N ASP A 284 -30.78 3.25 -15.51
CA ASP A 284 -30.29 2.96 -14.15
C ASP A 284 -28.91 3.58 -13.87
N ARG A 285 -28.10 3.85 -14.90
CA ARG A 285 -26.77 4.44 -14.73
C ARG A 285 -26.85 5.93 -14.44
N GLU A 286 -27.78 6.64 -15.07
CA GLU A 286 -27.95 8.08 -14.85
C GLU A 286 -28.41 8.36 -13.42
N ASP A 287 -29.39 7.59 -12.94
CA ASP A 287 -29.87 7.67 -11.56
C ASP A 287 -28.74 7.37 -10.54
N ARG A 288 -27.97 6.30 -10.76
CA ARG A 288 -26.80 5.97 -9.90
C ARG A 288 -25.75 7.07 -9.86
N VAL A 289 -25.47 7.69 -11.01
CA VAL A 289 -24.51 8.81 -11.09
C VAL A 289 -25.05 10.02 -10.35
N ALA A 290 -26.36 10.28 -10.41
CA ALA A 290 -26.99 11.37 -9.68
C ALA A 290 -26.91 11.18 -8.15
N ASP A 291 -27.20 9.97 -7.66
CA ASP A 291 -27.12 9.61 -6.24
C ASP A 291 -25.68 9.76 -5.70
N LEU A 292 -24.72 9.15 -6.39
CA LEU A 292 -23.30 9.27 -6.04
C LEU A 292 -22.79 10.73 -6.07
N ALA A 293 -23.31 11.56 -6.99
CA ALA A 293 -22.98 12.99 -7.05
C ALA A 293 -23.60 13.79 -5.91
N GLN A 294 -24.68 13.31 -5.30
CA GLN A 294 -25.23 13.87 -4.07
C GLN A 294 -24.35 13.50 -2.87
N ASP A 295 -23.97 12.22 -2.72
CA ASP A 295 -23.06 11.77 -1.64
C ASP A 295 -21.72 12.51 -1.66
N TRP A 296 -21.19 12.76 -2.86
CA TRP A 296 -19.96 13.55 -3.05
C TRP A 296 -20.11 14.99 -2.52
N ARG A 297 -21.26 15.64 -2.76
CA ARG A 297 -21.55 16.99 -2.26
C ARG A 297 -21.66 16.99 -0.74
N ASP A 298 -22.36 16.02 -0.17
CA ASP A 298 -22.56 15.92 1.28
C ASP A 298 -21.22 15.71 2.01
N LEU A 299 -20.33 14.86 1.48
CA LEU A 299 -18.97 14.69 2.02
C LEU A 299 -18.13 15.97 1.91
N HIS A 300 -18.24 16.70 0.80
CA HIS A 300 -17.52 17.97 0.61
C HIS A 300 -18.00 19.05 1.60
N ASP A 301 -19.31 19.17 1.79
CA ASP A 301 -19.90 20.13 2.74
C ASP A 301 -19.52 19.79 4.20
N ALA A 302 -19.42 18.50 4.53
CA ALA A 302 -18.89 18.05 5.81
C ALA A 302 -17.42 18.47 5.99
N ALA A 303 -16.56 18.25 4.97
CA ALA A 303 -15.16 18.66 4.98
C ALA A 303 -15.01 20.18 5.20
N GLU A 304 -15.78 20.99 4.46
CA GLU A 304 -15.78 22.45 4.62
C GLU A 304 -16.21 22.88 6.02
N SER A 305 -17.23 22.24 6.58
CA SER A 305 -17.75 22.54 7.91
C SER A 305 -16.69 22.30 8.99
N HIS A 306 -15.92 21.20 8.88
CA HIS A 306 -14.80 20.92 9.77
C HIS A 306 -13.69 21.99 9.64
N LEU A 307 -13.32 22.37 8.41
CA LEU A 307 -12.32 23.42 8.18
C LEU A 307 -12.76 24.79 8.72
N LYS A 308 -14.05 25.14 8.60
CA LYS A 308 -14.60 26.40 9.12
C LYS A 308 -14.56 26.45 10.64
N ARG A 309 -14.91 25.36 11.34
CA ARG A 309 -14.81 25.27 12.81
C ARG A 309 -13.39 25.44 13.32
N TYR A 310 -12.40 24.97 12.56
CA TYR A 310 -10.99 25.10 12.95
C TYR A 310 -10.44 26.52 12.77
N ARG A 311 -10.97 27.29 11.80
CA ARG A 311 -10.52 28.67 11.53
C ARG A 311 -11.15 29.73 12.44
N ALA A 312 -12.21 29.37 13.18
CA ALA A 312 -12.94 30.26 14.08
C ALA A 312 -12.39 30.20 15.50
#